data_AF-A0A7I7ML71-F1
#
_entry.id   AF-A0A7I7ML71-F1
#
_cell.length_a   1.000
_cell.length_b   1.000
_cell.length_c   1.000
_cell.angle_alpha   90.00
_cell.angle_beta   90.00
_cell.angle_gamma   90.00
#
_symmetry.space_group_name_H-M   'P 1'
#
loop_
_entity.id
_entity.type
_entity.pdbx_description
1 polymer ?
#
loop_
_entity_poly.entity_id
_entity_poly.type
_entity_poly.pdbx_seq_one_letter_code
_entity_poly.pdbx_strand_id
1 'polypeptide(L)'
;MPVDPGDVTALTEGDVATVVPIVTVLAKSYTRGRGFTGSEPNEDIAAVIVTASARLAANGEQLQRKKIDDVEYEYALRSSFSWSLAEQLVLNRYRVRAM
;
A
#
# COMPACT_ATOMS: atom_id res chain seq x y z
N MET A 1 7.51 4.33 -18.12
CA MET A 1 8.35 5.20 -17.29
C MET A 1 9.44 4.31 -16.70
N PRO A 2 10.72 4.66 -16.83
CA PRO A 2 11.78 3.96 -16.10
C PRO A 2 11.52 4.10 -14.59
N VAL A 3 11.83 3.06 -13.82
CA VAL A 3 11.72 3.09 -12.35
C VAL A 3 12.84 3.99 -11.81
N ASP A 4 12.49 5.02 -11.06
CA ASP A 4 13.46 5.94 -10.46
C ASP A 4 13.90 5.39 -9.08
N PRO A 5 15.21 5.21 -8.83
CA PRO A 5 15.72 4.90 -7.49
C PRO A 5 15.27 5.90 -6.41
N GLY A 6 15.00 7.16 -6.77
CA GLY A 6 14.48 8.18 -5.86
C GLY A 6 13.12 7.82 -5.25
N ASP A 7 12.24 7.17 -6.03
CA ASP A 7 10.93 6.70 -5.54
C ASP A 7 11.09 5.63 -4.44
N VAL A 8 12.15 4.81 -4.53
CA VAL A 8 12.46 3.77 -3.54
C VAL A 8 12.91 4.38 -2.21
N THR A 9 13.76 5.41 -2.29
CA THR A 9 14.20 6.16 -1.11
C THR A 9 13.02 6.85 -0.43
N ALA A 10 12.19 7.56 -1.21
CA ALA A 10 10.99 8.24 -0.70
C ALA A 10 10.01 7.26 -0.04
N LEU A 11 9.86 6.05 -0.59
CA LEU A 11 9.02 5.01 0.01
C LEU A 11 9.56 4.50 1.36
N THR A 12 10.88 4.43 1.52
CA THR A 12 11.53 4.01 2.77
C THR A 12 11.36 5.07 3.85
N GLU A 13 11.31 6.34 3.47
CA GLU A 13 11.03 7.47 4.37
C GLU A 13 9.54 7.63 4.69
N GLY A 14 8.67 6.87 4.03
CA GLY A 14 7.22 6.92 4.24
C GLY A 14 6.53 8.12 3.57
N ASP A 15 7.09 8.68 2.50
CA ASP A 15 6.49 9.81 1.80
C ASP A 15 5.12 9.47 1.21
N VAL A 16 4.08 10.13 1.73
CA VAL A 16 2.68 9.93 1.32
C VAL A 16 2.47 10.31 -0.14
N ALA A 17 3.17 11.34 -0.65
CA ALA A 17 3.02 11.79 -2.03
C ALA A 17 3.49 10.72 -3.03
N THR A 18 4.51 9.93 -2.66
CA THR A 18 5.01 8.79 -3.44
C THR A 18 4.18 7.52 -3.21
N VAL A 19 3.76 7.26 -1.97
CA VAL A 19 2.99 6.06 -1.59
C VAL A 19 1.64 5.98 -2.31
N VAL A 20 0.87 7.07 -2.33
CA VAL A 20 -0.51 7.05 -2.85
C VAL A 20 -0.60 6.66 -4.34
N PRO A 21 0.20 7.26 -5.24
CA PRO A 21 0.22 6.84 -6.65
C PRO A 21 0.61 5.37 -6.83
N ILE A 22 1.58 4.87 -6.08
CA ILE A 22 2.01 3.47 -6.14
C ILE A 22 0.86 2.54 -5.74
N VAL A 23 0.23 2.79 -4.59
CA VAL A 23 -0.89 1.98 -4.10
C VAL A 23 -2.08 2.05 -5.06
N THR A 24 -2.33 3.20 -5.68
CA THR A 24 -3.37 3.37 -6.71
C THR A 24 -3.11 2.47 -7.92
N VAL A 25 -1.87 2.42 -8.42
CA VAL A 25 -1.49 1.54 -9.54
C VAL A 25 -1.64 0.05 -9.15
N LEU A 26 -1.28 -0.32 -7.93
CA LEU A 26 -1.43 -1.68 -7.42
C LEU A 26 -2.91 -2.09 -7.32
N ALA A 27 -3.77 -1.21 -6.79
CA ALA A 27 -5.21 -1.44 -6.70
C ALA A 27 -5.84 -1.56 -8.10
N LYS A 28 -5.51 -0.65 -9.01
CA LYS A 28 -5.99 -0.68 -10.40
C LYS A 28 -5.58 -1.96 -11.13
N SER A 29 -4.34 -2.41 -10.93
CA SER A 29 -3.85 -3.67 -11.50
C SER A 29 -4.60 -4.87 -10.92
N TYR A 30 -4.85 -4.88 -9.61
CA TYR A 30 -5.59 -5.95 -8.93
C TYR A 30 -7.02 -6.10 -9.47
N THR A 31 -7.72 -4.99 -9.70
CA THR A 31 -9.11 -5.01 -10.21
C THR A 31 -9.18 -5.05 -11.74
N ARG A 32 -8.05 -5.06 -12.45
CA ARG A 32 -7.96 -4.93 -13.92
C ARG A 32 -8.69 -3.67 -14.43
N GLY A 33 -8.59 -2.58 -13.68
CA GLY A 33 -9.24 -1.31 -14.00
C GLY A 33 -10.73 -1.22 -13.67
N ARG A 34 -11.36 -2.27 -13.12
CA ARG A 34 -12.75 -2.18 -12.66
C ARG A 34 -12.84 -1.33 -11.39
N GLY A 35 -13.88 -0.48 -11.33
CA GLY A 35 -14.02 0.52 -10.28
C GLY A 35 -13.14 1.76 -10.46
N PHE A 36 -12.54 1.94 -11.66
CA PHE A 36 -11.81 3.15 -12.03
C PHE A 36 -12.42 3.82 -13.26
N THR A 37 -12.38 5.16 -13.29
CA THR A 37 -12.62 5.99 -14.48
C THR A 37 -11.31 6.64 -14.87
N GLY A 38 -10.61 6.06 -15.85
CA GLY A 38 -9.24 6.48 -16.17
C GLY A 38 -8.30 6.16 -15.01
N SER A 39 -7.79 7.18 -14.33
CA SER A 39 -6.95 7.04 -13.12
C SER A 39 -7.72 7.24 -11.82
N GLU A 40 -8.99 7.64 -11.89
CA GLU A 40 -9.79 7.98 -10.72
C GLU A 40 -10.48 6.72 -10.16
N PRO A 41 -10.24 6.32 -8.90
CA PRO A 41 -10.96 5.23 -8.25
C PRO A 41 -12.38 5.66 -7.82
N ASN A 42 -13.30 4.72 -7.70
CA ASN A 42 -14.56 4.95 -6.98
C ASN A 42 -14.36 5.00 -5.46
N GLU A 43 -15.39 5.40 -4.71
CA GLU A 43 -15.30 5.60 -3.25
C GLU A 43 -14.80 4.36 -2.49
N ASP A 44 -15.28 3.17 -2.85
CA ASP A 44 -14.88 1.90 -2.24
C ASP A 44 -13.37 1.65 -2.39
N ILE A 45 -12.83 1.80 -3.61
CA ILE A 45 -11.41 1.57 -3.88
C ILE A 45 -10.56 2.73 -3.33
N ALA A 46 -11.06 3.96 -3.36
CA ALA A 46 -10.40 5.11 -2.77
C ALA A 46 -10.16 4.91 -1.27
N ALA A 47 -11.15 4.39 -0.53
CA ALA A 47 -11.00 4.07 0.87
C ALA A 47 -9.89 3.03 1.12
N VAL A 48 -9.82 1.98 0.28
CA VAL A 48 -8.75 0.98 0.35
C VAL A 48 -7.37 1.58 0.08
N ILE A 49 -7.27 2.45 -0.92
CA ILE A 49 -6.00 3.13 -1.25
C ILE A 49 -5.55 3.98 -0.06
N VAL A 50 -6.46 4.72 0.58
CA VAL A 50 -6.15 5.56 1.74
C VAL A 50 -5.65 4.70 2.92
N THR A 51 -6.36 3.63 3.28
CA THR A 51 -5.96 2.80 4.43
C THR A 51 -4.65 2.04 4.18
N ALA A 52 -4.46 1.54 2.95
CA ALA A 52 -3.23 0.86 2.57
C ALA A 52 -2.05 1.83 2.50
N SER A 53 -2.26 3.04 2.00
CA SER A 53 -1.25 4.10 1.94
C SER A 53 -0.83 4.56 3.34
N ALA A 54 -1.80 4.78 4.23
CA ALA A 54 -1.51 5.13 5.63
C ALA A 54 -0.68 4.04 6.33
N ARG A 55 -0.99 2.76 6.10
CA ARG A 55 -0.20 1.65 6.63
C ARG A 55 1.21 1.63 6.04
N LEU A 56 1.34 1.83 4.73
CA LEU A 56 2.65 1.78 4.06
C LEU A 56 3.54 2.94 4.51
N ALA A 57 3.02 4.16 4.53
CA ALA A 57 3.73 5.34 5.01
C ALA A 57 4.16 5.21 6.47
N ALA A 58 3.30 4.67 7.35
CA ALA A 58 3.64 4.44 8.76
C ALA A 58 4.67 3.33 8.99
N ASN A 59 4.96 2.49 7.98
CA ASN A 59 5.92 1.39 8.07
C ASN A 59 7.01 1.49 6.98
N GLY A 60 7.43 2.70 6.62
CA GLY A 60 8.46 2.95 5.61
C GLY A 60 9.81 2.30 5.92
N GLU A 61 10.23 2.31 7.19
CA GLU A 61 11.51 1.73 7.64
C GLU A 61 11.55 0.20 7.61
N GLN A 62 10.43 -0.47 7.29
CA GLN A 62 10.33 -1.94 7.13
C GLN A 62 10.62 -2.76 8.41
N LEU A 63 11.08 -2.10 9.48
CA LEU A 63 11.45 -2.62 10.78
C LEU A 63 10.72 -1.80 11.85
N GLN A 64 10.02 -2.46 12.76
CA GLN A 64 9.43 -1.80 13.92
C GLN A 64 10.40 -1.94 15.09
N ARG A 65 10.99 -0.82 15.51
CA ARG A 65 11.83 -0.75 16.70
C ARG A 65 10.95 -0.29 17.86
N LYS A 66 10.76 -1.15 18.85
CA LYS A 66 10.03 -0.83 20.08
C LYS A 66 11.00 -0.80 21.24
N LYS A 67 11.19 0.39 21.82
CA LYS A 67 11.95 0.56 23.05
C LYS A 67 11.02 0.34 24.24
N ILE A 68 11.32 -0.66 25.07
CA ILE A 68 10.65 -0.89 26.36
C ILE A 68 11.75 -0.80 27.42
N ASP A 69 11.72 0.29 28.19
CA ASP A 69 12.75 0.60 29.19
C ASP A 69 14.17 0.67 28.55
N ASP A 70 15.14 -0.07 29.06
CA ASP A 70 16.51 -0.17 28.52
C ASP A 70 16.68 -1.24 27.41
N VAL A 71 15.62 -1.95 27.04
CA VAL A 71 15.69 -2.99 26.02
C VAL A 71 15.02 -2.51 24.72
N GLU A 72 15.82 -2.48 23.65
CA GLU A 72 15.31 -2.30 22.30
C GLU A 72 14.96 -3.67 21.70
N TYR A 73 13.69 -3.82 21.34
CA TYR A 73 13.23 -4.96 20.55
C TYR A 73 13.12 -4.52 19.10
N GLU A 74 13.91 -5.16 18.25
CA GLU A 74 13.77 -5.07 16.80
C GLU A 74 13.06 -6.34 16.33
N TYR A 75 11.89 -6.18 15.71
CA TYR A 75 11.20 -7.29 15.07
C TYR A 75 10.77 -6.89 13.66
N ALA A 76 11.09 -7.76 12.70
CA ALA A 76 10.66 -7.60 11.33
C ALA A 76 9.17 -7.94 11.23
N LEU A 77 8.30 -6.93 11.26
CA LEU A 77 6.96 -7.08 10.71
C LEU A 77 7.10 -7.09 9.19
N ARG A 78 7.30 -8.29 8.63
CA ARG A 78 7.30 -8.65 7.20
C ARG A 78 7.20 -7.43 6.27
N SER A 79 8.38 -6.93 5.92
CA SER A 79 8.67 -5.87 4.96
C SER A 79 8.18 -6.16 3.53
N SER A 80 6.91 -6.46 3.36
CA SER A 80 6.35 -6.71 2.04
C SER A 80 4.95 -6.14 2.03
N PHE A 81 4.74 -5.10 1.23
CA PHE A 81 3.41 -4.57 0.99
C PHE A 81 2.47 -5.73 0.67
N SER A 82 1.43 -5.86 1.49
CA SER A 82 0.38 -6.86 1.35
C SER A 82 -0.95 -6.20 1.66
N TRP A 83 -1.98 -6.62 0.95
CA TRP A 83 -3.35 -6.20 1.23
C TRP A 83 -3.83 -6.84 2.52
N SER A 84 -4.43 -6.04 3.41
CA SER A 84 -5.14 -6.58 4.57
C SER A 84 -6.37 -7.39 4.11
N LEU A 85 -6.88 -8.27 4.98
CA LEU A 85 -8.10 -9.03 4.67
C LEU A 85 -9.28 -8.10 4.36
N ALA A 86 -9.44 -7.02 5.11
CA ALA A 86 -10.50 -6.04 4.91
C ALA A 86 -10.37 -5.33 3.54
N GLU A 87 -9.15 -4.93 3.18
CA GLU A 87 -8.88 -4.32 1.87
C GLU A 87 -9.16 -5.29 0.72
N GLN A 88 -8.73 -6.55 0.86
CA GLN A 88 -9.02 -7.58 -0.14
C GLN A 88 -10.50 -7.86 -0.29
N LEU A 89 -11.30 -7.84 0.78
CA LEU A 89 -12.75 -8.04 0.70
C LEU A 89 -13.39 -7.00 -0.22
N VAL A 90 -12.97 -5.74 -0.12
CA VAL A 90 -13.45 -4.66 -1.01
C VAL A 90 -12.94 -4.85 -2.43
N LEU A 91 -11.63 -5.02 -2.61
CA LEU A 91 -11.03 -5.17 -3.96
C LEU A 91 -11.57 -6.39 -4.71
N ASN A 92 -11.85 -7.49 -4.01
CA ASN A 92 -12.40 -8.71 -4.61
C ASN A 92 -13.80 -8.52 -5.20
N ARG A 93 -14.56 -7.49 -4.79
CA ARG A 93 -15.85 -7.15 -5.41
C ARG A 93 -15.68 -6.68 -6.86
N TYR A 94 -14.54 -6.06 -7.15
CA TYR A 94 -14.22 -5.51 -8.48
C TYR A 94 -13.32 -6.44 -9.30
N ARG A 95 -12.69 -7.43 -8.67
CA ARG A 95 -11.78 -8.37 -9.33
C ARG A 95 -12.53 -9.30 -10.29
N VAL A 96 -11.98 -9.45 -11.51
CA VAL A 96 -12.40 -10.51 -12.44
C VAL A 96 -11.77 -11.82 -11.96
N ARG A 97 -12.58 -12.78 -11.52
CA ARG A 97 -12.12 -14.15 -11.30
C ARG A 97 -11.93 -14.85 -12.64
N ALA A 98 -10.96 -15.76 -12.73
CA ALA A 98 -10.86 -16.63 -13.89
C ALA A 98 -12.19 -17.38 -14.04
N MET A 99 -12.71 -17.46 -15.26
CA MET A 99 -13.84 -18.32 -15.60
C MET A 99 -13.39 -19.77 -15.58
#